data_AF-A0AA43FSU6-F1
#
_entry.id   AF-A0AA43FSU6-F1
#
_cell.length_a   1.000
_cell.length_b   1.000
_cell.length_c   1.000
_cell.angle_alpha   90.00
_cell.angle_beta   90.00
_cell.angle_gamma   90.00
#
_symmetry.space_group_name_H-M   'P 1'
#
loop_
_entity.id
_entity.type
_entity.pdbx_description
1 polymer ?
#
loop_
_entity_poly.entity_id
_entity_poly.type
_entity_poly.pdbx_seq_one_letter_code
_entity_poly.pdbx_strand_id
1 'polypeptide(L)'
;MPIPTRLPTPPRHATSLLILAMVSWTGCDTGGAAGHGEEILVATPLTAPFTDVLLQAIAPVSPDVVWVSGHGGTWARTEDGGATWVHSVVQGHADLQFRDIAAVDAGTAVLLSSGTGPLSRIFRTEDGGVSWDETFVMDHPEGFLDCMDFVDGTLGFAYGDEVDGALYLLRTEDGGRSWTRVPPETLPAALPGEGGFAASGTCLSASPEGRISVATGNGSRPRLLTSHDRGLTWTVQDLPLVSAEAAGATSVEMGPDGFGFVAGGAIGLPFAGARVAVSSDAGATWTAAGEPALIGPIYGAARANGAGGHLVAAAGPGGISWSPDGGASWRVADTRSHWAVAFTDDGTGWAVGPRGRVTRLGFEHPEVRPGDLVVVGGRLFSGMEDEAISNPGVLIRDGVILAMGFDDRNVPE
;
A
#
# COMPACT_ATOMS: atom_id res chain seq x y z
N MET A 1 30.06 20.99 72.66
CA MET A 1 29.62 19.68 72.13
C MET A 1 28.43 19.93 71.21
N PRO A 2 28.31 19.33 70.00
CA PRO A 2 29.26 18.65 69.08
C PRO A 2 29.55 19.50 67.80
N ILE A 3 30.72 19.44 67.15
CA ILE A 3 31.29 18.53 66.10
C ILE A 3 30.51 18.49 64.75
N PRO A 4 31.18 18.77 63.61
CA PRO A 4 30.60 18.79 62.26
C PRO A 4 30.83 17.48 61.49
N THR A 5 29.97 17.17 60.51
CA THR A 5 30.28 16.20 59.44
C THR A 5 29.58 16.57 58.13
N ARG A 6 30.38 16.78 57.08
CA ARG A 6 29.95 16.63 55.68
C ARG A 6 29.83 15.14 55.37
N LEU A 7 28.85 14.76 54.56
CA LEU A 7 28.90 13.58 53.69
C LEU A 7 28.44 13.99 52.27
N PRO A 8 29.05 13.45 51.21
CA PRO A 8 28.71 13.75 49.83
C PRO A 8 27.49 12.94 49.36
N THR A 9 26.71 13.55 48.45
CA THR A 9 25.67 12.90 47.65
C THR A 9 26.27 11.85 46.69
N PRO A 10 25.61 10.70 46.46
CA PRO A 10 26.11 9.67 45.56
C PRO A 10 25.89 10.07 44.08
N PRO A 11 26.70 9.57 43.13
CA PRO A 11 26.37 9.68 41.71
C PRO A 11 25.20 8.74 41.37
N ARG A 12 24.24 9.27 40.60
CA ARG A 12 23.16 8.52 39.99
C ARG A 12 23.73 7.72 38.82
N HIS A 13 23.79 6.41 38.93
CA HIS A 13 23.97 5.54 37.77
C HIS A 13 22.62 5.41 37.05
N ALA A 14 22.47 6.10 35.92
CA ALA A 14 21.49 5.75 34.90
C ALA A 14 22.21 4.83 33.91
N THR A 15 21.93 3.54 33.97
CA THR A 15 22.43 2.55 33.03
C THR A 15 21.61 2.66 31.75
N SER A 16 22.05 3.51 30.81
CA SER A 16 21.54 3.47 29.44
C SER A 16 22.14 2.24 28.75
N LEU A 17 21.29 1.23 28.49
CA LEU A 17 21.65 0.09 27.67
C LEU A 17 21.84 0.59 26.23
N LEU A 18 23.09 0.78 25.81
CA LEU A 18 23.44 0.97 24.41
C LEU A 18 23.38 -0.41 23.74
N ILE A 19 22.39 -0.66 22.89
CA ILE A 19 22.47 -1.77 21.94
C ILE A 19 23.40 -1.31 20.82
N LEU A 20 24.67 -1.68 20.95
CA LEU A 20 25.67 -1.50 19.90
C LEU A 20 25.39 -2.55 18.82
N ALA A 21 24.74 -2.16 17.73
CA ALA A 21 24.77 -2.95 16.51
C ALA A 21 26.18 -2.86 15.93
N MET A 22 27.08 -3.75 16.37
CA MET A 22 28.36 -3.93 15.71
C MET A 22 28.10 -4.54 14.34
N VAL A 23 28.24 -3.75 13.28
CA VAL A 23 28.54 -4.31 11.96
C VAL A 23 29.99 -4.79 12.04
N SER A 24 30.18 -6.05 12.40
CA SER A 24 31.50 -6.66 12.41
C SER A 24 31.96 -6.88 10.97
N TRP A 25 32.79 -5.99 10.45
CA TRP A 25 33.70 -6.34 9.35
C TRP A 25 34.88 -7.11 9.95
N THR A 26 34.72 -8.43 10.11
CA THR A 26 35.88 -9.29 10.31
C THR A 26 36.57 -9.48 8.97
N GLY A 27 37.74 -8.88 8.81
CA GLY A 27 38.71 -9.27 7.80
C GLY A 27 39.38 -8.09 7.11
N CYS A 28 40.61 -7.77 7.54
CA CYS A 28 41.57 -7.16 6.65
C CYS A 28 41.72 -8.04 5.41
N ASP A 29 41.23 -7.57 4.27
CA ASP A 29 41.76 -7.97 2.98
C ASP A 29 41.85 -6.72 2.11
N THR A 30 43.07 -6.34 1.75
CA THR A 30 43.36 -5.22 0.85
C THR A 30 43.09 -5.64 -0.60
N GLY A 31 41.81 -5.88 -0.90
CA GLY A 31 41.28 -6.10 -2.24
C GLY A 31 40.04 -5.24 -2.42
N GLY A 32 40.12 -4.25 -3.31
CA GLY A 32 39.01 -3.33 -3.60
C GLY A 32 37.84 -4.06 -4.25
N ALA A 33 36.93 -4.60 -3.44
CA ALA A 33 35.60 -5.00 -3.86
C ALA A 33 34.63 -3.89 -3.45
N ALA A 34 33.90 -3.35 -4.43
CA ALA A 34 32.76 -2.49 -4.17
C ALA A 34 31.74 -3.27 -3.34
N GLY A 35 31.27 -2.68 -2.25
CA GLY A 35 30.14 -3.21 -1.49
C GLY A 35 28.85 -2.78 -2.17
N HIS A 36 27.82 -3.62 -2.12
CA HIS A 36 26.48 -3.18 -2.51
C HIS A 36 25.87 -2.37 -1.36
N GLY A 37 25.43 -1.15 -1.66
CA GLY A 37 24.66 -0.33 -0.75
C GLY A 37 23.29 -0.94 -0.47
N GLU A 38 22.61 -0.40 0.53
CA GLU A 38 21.26 -0.80 0.88
C GLU A 38 20.29 -0.56 -0.28
N GLU A 39 19.37 -1.50 -0.51
CA GLU A 39 18.33 -1.40 -1.54
C GLU A 39 17.48 -0.14 -1.33
N ILE A 40 17.19 0.58 -2.42
CA ILE A 40 16.33 1.77 -2.41
C ILE A 40 15.22 1.63 -3.44
N LEU A 41 14.00 2.03 -3.08
CA LEU A 41 12.89 2.17 -4.01
C LEU A 41 12.97 3.55 -4.68
N VAL A 42 13.14 3.55 -6.00
CA VAL A 42 13.24 4.76 -6.83
C VAL A 42 11.92 5.01 -7.55
N ALA A 43 11.41 6.24 -7.44
CA ALA A 43 10.17 6.68 -8.07
C ALA A 43 10.43 7.61 -9.26
N THR A 44 10.05 7.17 -10.46
CA THR A 44 10.25 7.87 -11.73
C THR A 44 8.90 8.22 -12.38
N PRO A 45 8.39 9.45 -12.20
CA PRO A 45 7.16 9.90 -12.85
C PRO A 45 7.30 9.98 -14.36
N LEU A 46 6.19 9.78 -15.06
CA LEU A 46 6.09 10.19 -16.45
C LEU A 46 6.31 11.70 -16.60
N THR A 47 7.04 12.06 -17.65
CA THR A 47 7.37 13.46 -17.96
C THR A 47 6.20 14.22 -18.61
N ALA A 48 5.32 13.52 -19.31
CA ALA A 48 4.15 14.07 -19.98
C ALA A 48 2.90 13.20 -19.70
N PRO A 49 2.04 13.61 -18.75
CA PRO A 49 0.76 12.95 -18.53
C PRO A 49 -0.12 13.01 -19.79
N PHE A 50 -0.84 11.93 -20.07
CA PHE A 50 -1.80 11.85 -21.17
C PHE A 50 -3.19 12.38 -20.80
N THR A 51 -3.41 12.76 -19.54
CA THR A 51 -4.67 13.26 -19.02
C THR A 51 -4.43 14.12 -17.76
N ASP A 52 -5.41 14.95 -17.39
CA ASP A 52 -5.41 15.72 -16.14
C ASP A 52 -6.36 15.14 -15.08
N VAL A 53 -7.03 14.01 -15.37
CA VAL A 53 -7.98 13.41 -14.42
C VAL A 53 -7.28 12.82 -13.20
N LEU A 54 -8.07 12.59 -12.15
CA LEU A 54 -7.64 11.78 -11.02
C LEU A 54 -7.60 10.30 -11.42
N LEU A 55 -6.39 9.73 -11.57
CA LEU A 55 -6.19 8.29 -11.69
C LEU A 55 -6.18 7.66 -10.31
N GLN A 56 -6.86 6.53 -10.16
CA GLN A 56 -7.16 5.96 -8.85
C GLN A 56 -6.84 4.47 -8.71
N ALA A 57 -6.81 3.71 -9.81
CA ALA A 57 -6.42 2.30 -9.78
C ALA A 57 -5.42 1.95 -10.87
N ILE A 58 -4.70 0.85 -10.65
CA ILE A 58 -3.62 0.37 -11.51
C ILE A 58 -3.51 -1.16 -11.47
N ALA A 59 -3.34 -1.77 -12.64
CA ALA A 59 -3.13 -3.20 -12.81
C ALA A 59 -1.93 -3.44 -13.76
N PRO A 60 -0.72 -3.66 -13.23
CA PRO A 60 0.42 -4.06 -14.03
C PRO A 60 0.38 -5.57 -14.29
N VAL A 61 0.23 -5.95 -15.57
CA VAL A 61 0.25 -7.37 -15.99
C VAL A 61 1.70 -7.86 -16.14
N SER A 62 2.56 -6.98 -16.63
CA SER A 62 4.00 -7.20 -16.80
C SER A 62 4.72 -5.85 -16.72
N PRO A 63 6.06 -5.82 -16.75
CA PRO A 63 6.81 -4.56 -16.78
C PRO A 63 6.43 -3.63 -17.93
N ASP A 64 5.94 -4.21 -19.04
CA ASP A 64 5.62 -3.49 -20.28
C ASP A 64 4.12 -3.21 -20.43
N VAL A 65 3.27 -4.12 -19.95
CA VAL A 65 1.81 -4.05 -20.06
C VAL A 65 1.18 -3.63 -18.74
N VAL A 66 0.62 -2.43 -18.70
CA VAL A 66 0.00 -1.85 -17.52
C VAL A 66 -1.28 -1.15 -17.90
N TRP A 67 -2.33 -1.35 -17.10
CA TRP A 67 -3.57 -0.61 -17.21
C TRP A 67 -3.77 0.32 -16.01
N VAL A 68 -4.42 1.46 -16.23
CA VAL A 68 -4.82 2.39 -15.19
C VAL A 68 -6.24 2.88 -15.43
N SER A 69 -6.94 3.24 -14.36
CA SER A 69 -8.30 3.79 -14.45
C SER A 69 -8.50 4.93 -13.45
N GLY A 70 -9.54 5.73 -13.68
CA GLY A 70 -9.82 6.87 -12.83
C GLY A 70 -11.15 7.57 -13.12
N HIS A 71 -11.19 8.83 -12.69
CA HIS A 71 -12.37 9.68 -12.77
C HIS A 71 -12.72 10.07 -14.20
N GLY A 72 -13.97 10.47 -14.41
CA GLY A 72 -14.42 10.94 -15.72
C GLY A 72 -14.57 9.81 -16.74
N GLY A 73 -14.84 8.59 -16.28
CA GLY A 73 -14.89 7.37 -17.10
C GLY A 73 -13.56 6.97 -17.74
N THR A 74 -12.43 7.46 -17.23
CA THR A 74 -11.13 7.35 -17.89
C THR A 74 -10.47 6.00 -17.67
N TRP A 75 -9.87 5.47 -18.72
CA TRP A 75 -8.94 4.34 -18.68
C TRP A 75 -7.72 4.64 -19.57
N ALA A 76 -6.59 4.01 -19.26
CA ALA A 76 -5.41 4.03 -20.11
C ALA A 76 -4.59 2.75 -19.99
N ARG A 77 -3.77 2.50 -20.99
CA ARG A 77 -2.95 1.30 -21.12
C ARG A 77 -1.66 1.56 -21.87
N THR A 78 -0.60 0.88 -21.46
CA THR A 78 0.70 0.81 -22.14
C THR A 78 1.01 -0.64 -22.55
N GLU A 79 1.84 -0.81 -23.59
CA GLU A 79 2.50 -2.08 -23.95
C GLU A 79 4.03 -1.95 -24.05
N ASP A 80 4.59 -0.78 -23.72
CA ASP A 80 6.01 -0.46 -23.88
C ASP A 80 6.65 0.12 -22.61
N GLY A 81 6.16 -0.32 -21.45
CA GLY A 81 6.72 0.08 -20.15
C GLY A 81 6.49 1.55 -19.83
N GLY A 82 5.37 2.09 -20.31
CA GLY A 82 4.88 3.44 -20.08
C GLY A 82 5.53 4.51 -20.95
N ALA A 83 6.24 4.14 -22.02
CA ALA A 83 6.78 5.09 -22.98
C ALA A 83 5.66 5.73 -23.81
N THR A 84 4.62 4.96 -24.15
CA THR A 84 3.40 5.44 -24.81
C THR A 84 2.14 4.85 -24.17
N TRP A 85 1.04 5.62 -24.23
CA TRP A 85 -0.22 5.25 -23.61
C TRP A 85 -1.39 5.42 -24.58
N VAL A 86 -2.15 4.34 -24.78
CA VAL A 86 -3.49 4.39 -25.34
C VAL A 86 -4.44 4.74 -24.21
N HIS A 87 -5.27 5.76 -24.38
CA HIS A 87 -6.21 6.19 -23.35
C HIS A 87 -7.50 6.70 -23.98
N SER A 88 -8.60 6.55 -23.26
CA SER A 88 -9.91 7.05 -23.67
C SER A 88 -10.85 7.14 -22.47
N VAL A 89 -12.10 7.50 -22.75
CA VAL A 89 -13.22 7.44 -21.81
C VAL A 89 -14.16 6.32 -22.27
N VAL A 90 -14.70 5.55 -21.33
CA VAL A 90 -15.75 4.57 -21.64
C VAL A 90 -16.95 5.30 -22.24
N GLN A 91 -17.33 4.93 -23.45
CA GLN A 91 -18.33 5.68 -24.24
C GLN A 91 -19.65 5.82 -23.47
N GLY A 92 -20.12 7.06 -23.33
CA GLY A 92 -21.38 7.37 -22.64
C GLY A 92 -21.31 7.41 -21.11
N HIS A 93 -20.13 7.19 -20.51
CA HIS A 93 -19.97 7.00 -19.07
C HIS A 93 -18.92 7.94 -18.46
N ALA A 94 -18.80 9.16 -19.01
CA ALA A 94 -17.87 10.18 -18.52
C ALA A 94 -18.23 10.73 -17.13
N ASP A 95 -19.39 10.35 -16.59
CA ASP A 95 -19.85 10.67 -15.23
C ASP A 95 -19.35 9.66 -14.18
N LEU A 96 -18.85 8.49 -14.59
CA LEU A 96 -18.40 7.44 -13.67
C LEU A 96 -16.98 7.69 -13.15
N GLN A 97 -16.67 7.05 -12.03
CA GLN A 97 -15.34 7.04 -11.43
C GLN A 97 -14.87 5.60 -11.34
N PHE A 98 -13.99 5.19 -12.26
CA PHE A 98 -13.40 3.86 -12.22
C PHE A 98 -12.31 3.83 -11.16
N ARG A 99 -12.65 3.25 -10.01
CA ARG A 99 -11.79 3.24 -8.82
C ARG A 99 -11.11 1.91 -8.58
N ASP A 100 -11.36 0.94 -9.46
CA ASP A 100 -10.63 -0.31 -9.55
C ASP A 100 -10.49 -0.78 -11.00
N ILE A 101 -9.45 -1.57 -11.26
CA ILE A 101 -9.17 -2.22 -12.53
C ILE A 101 -8.42 -3.53 -12.28
N ALA A 102 -8.87 -4.60 -12.93
CA ALA A 102 -8.17 -5.88 -12.96
C ALA A 102 -7.85 -6.20 -14.43
N ALA A 103 -6.60 -6.58 -14.73
CA ALA A 103 -6.16 -6.85 -16.09
C ALA A 103 -5.60 -8.27 -16.20
N VAL A 104 -5.95 -8.96 -17.29
CA VAL A 104 -5.42 -10.30 -17.61
C VAL A 104 -4.25 -10.17 -18.58
N ASP A 105 -4.40 -9.32 -19.60
CA ASP A 105 -3.41 -9.08 -20.63
C ASP A 105 -3.63 -7.70 -21.29
N ALA A 106 -2.96 -7.45 -22.41
CA ALA A 106 -3.08 -6.21 -23.19
C ALA A 106 -4.48 -6.01 -23.82
N GLY A 107 -5.25 -7.08 -24.05
CA GLY A 107 -6.58 -7.05 -24.66
C GLY A 107 -7.73 -7.11 -23.65
N THR A 108 -7.49 -7.71 -22.48
CA THR A 108 -8.53 -8.09 -21.54
C THR A 108 -8.37 -7.40 -20.19
N ALA A 109 -9.38 -6.62 -19.80
CA ALA A 109 -9.45 -5.97 -18.50
C ALA A 109 -10.90 -5.82 -18.03
N VAL A 110 -11.07 -5.65 -16.72
CA VAL A 110 -12.33 -5.39 -16.04
C VAL A 110 -12.19 -4.07 -15.29
N LEU A 111 -13.16 -3.17 -15.42
CA LEU A 111 -13.24 -1.90 -14.70
C LEU A 111 -14.39 -1.96 -13.70
N LEU A 112 -14.18 -1.40 -12.51
CA LEU A 112 -15.25 -1.20 -11.53
C LEU A 112 -15.37 0.29 -11.23
N SER A 113 -16.58 0.81 -11.37
CA SER A 113 -16.91 2.16 -10.93
C SER A 113 -17.52 2.14 -9.54
N SER A 114 -17.18 3.15 -8.75
CA SER A 114 -17.71 3.33 -7.40
C SER A 114 -18.59 4.57 -7.33
N GLY A 115 -19.74 4.43 -6.69
CA GLY A 115 -20.72 5.47 -6.48
C GLY A 115 -22.06 4.89 -6.03
N THR A 116 -22.87 5.67 -5.33
CA THR A 116 -24.13 5.18 -4.76
C THR A 116 -25.12 4.70 -5.84
N GLY A 117 -25.71 3.54 -5.61
CA GLY A 117 -26.68 2.90 -6.48
C GLY A 117 -26.15 2.71 -7.89
N PRO A 118 -26.86 3.17 -8.94
CA PRO A 118 -26.53 2.88 -10.34
C PRO A 118 -25.23 3.52 -10.84
N LEU A 119 -24.47 4.23 -9.99
CA LEU A 119 -23.10 4.66 -10.28
C LEU A 119 -22.06 3.56 -10.00
N SER A 120 -22.42 2.54 -9.22
CA SER A 120 -21.61 1.33 -9.04
C SER A 120 -21.90 0.34 -10.17
N ARG A 121 -20.88 0.11 -11.02
CA ARG A 121 -20.99 -0.70 -12.24
C ARG A 121 -19.70 -1.47 -12.49
N ILE A 122 -19.80 -2.51 -13.31
CA ILE A 122 -18.64 -3.27 -13.78
C ILE A 122 -18.68 -3.35 -15.30
N PHE A 123 -17.54 -3.09 -15.93
CA PHE A 123 -17.35 -3.18 -17.37
C PHE A 123 -16.21 -4.14 -17.70
N ARG A 124 -16.29 -4.80 -18.86
CA ARG A 124 -15.24 -5.68 -19.36
C ARG A 124 -14.88 -5.34 -20.80
N THR A 125 -13.59 -5.37 -21.11
CA THR A 125 -13.06 -5.32 -22.48
C THR A 125 -12.38 -6.64 -22.82
N GLU A 126 -12.43 -7.02 -24.09
CA GLU A 126 -11.66 -8.13 -24.66
C GLU A 126 -10.90 -7.71 -25.94
N ASP A 127 -10.90 -6.42 -26.27
CA ASP A 127 -10.28 -5.85 -27.48
C ASP A 127 -9.31 -4.68 -27.19
N GLY A 128 -8.74 -4.63 -25.98
CA GLY A 128 -7.75 -3.64 -25.58
C GLY A 128 -8.35 -2.25 -25.29
N GLY A 129 -9.64 -2.20 -24.96
CA GLY A 129 -10.38 -0.99 -24.60
C GLY A 129 -11.02 -0.28 -25.80
N VAL A 130 -11.03 -0.91 -26.99
CA VAL A 130 -11.74 -0.38 -28.17
C VAL A 130 -13.25 -0.37 -27.88
N SER A 131 -13.75 -1.38 -27.17
CA SER A 131 -15.12 -1.44 -26.66
C SER A 131 -15.16 -1.98 -25.22
N TRP A 132 -16.23 -1.63 -24.51
CA TRP A 132 -16.46 -2.04 -23.12
C TRP A 132 -17.91 -2.50 -22.96
N ASP A 133 -18.09 -3.76 -22.56
CA ASP A 133 -19.39 -4.33 -22.22
C ASP A 133 -19.73 -4.00 -20.77
N GLU A 134 -20.92 -3.44 -20.51
CA GLU A 134 -21.44 -3.27 -19.15
C GLU A 134 -21.99 -4.61 -18.64
N THR A 135 -21.28 -5.23 -17.70
CA THR A 135 -21.57 -6.59 -17.22
C THR A 135 -22.29 -6.61 -15.88
N PHE A 136 -22.33 -5.48 -15.17
CA PHE A 136 -23.11 -5.30 -13.95
C PHE A 136 -23.49 -3.83 -13.72
N VAL A 137 -24.70 -3.62 -13.22
CA VAL A 137 -25.16 -2.35 -12.64
C VAL A 137 -25.79 -2.67 -11.28
N MET A 138 -25.38 -1.94 -10.25
CA MET A 138 -25.92 -2.08 -8.91
C MET A 138 -27.45 -1.94 -8.90
N ASP A 139 -28.12 -2.94 -8.34
CA ASP A 139 -29.58 -3.05 -8.26
C ASP A 139 -30.16 -2.45 -6.98
N HIS A 140 -29.31 -2.13 -6.00
CA HIS A 140 -29.70 -1.52 -4.74
C HIS A 140 -29.46 0.00 -4.76
N PRO A 141 -30.46 0.85 -4.43
CA PRO A 141 -30.33 2.30 -4.54
C PRO A 141 -29.25 2.91 -3.64
N GLU A 142 -28.93 2.26 -2.53
CA GLU A 142 -27.89 2.69 -1.57
C GLU A 142 -26.59 1.87 -1.70
N GLY A 143 -26.53 0.88 -2.60
CA GLY A 143 -25.35 0.04 -2.75
C GLY A 143 -24.14 0.82 -3.28
N PHE A 144 -22.95 0.42 -2.87
CA PHE A 144 -21.69 1.07 -3.26
C PHE A 144 -20.60 0.01 -3.39
N LEU A 145 -19.96 -0.11 -4.56
CA LEU A 145 -18.85 -1.05 -4.78
C LEU A 145 -17.50 -0.38 -4.50
N ASP A 146 -16.62 -1.10 -3.81
CA ASP A 146 -15.31 -0.60 -3.37
C ASP A 146 -14.13 -1.12 -4.16
N CYS A 147 -14.05 -2.44 -4.34
CA CYS A 147 -12.93 -3.10 -5.02
C CYS A 147 -13.33 -4.47 -5.56
N MET A 148 -12.47 -5.03 -6.40
CA MET A 148 -12.55 -6.34 -6.99
C MET A 148 -11.16 -6.97 -7.13
N ASP A 149 -11.11 -8.30 -7.10
CA ASP A 149 -9.91 -9.05 -7.44
C ASP A 149 -10.29 -10.43 -7.99
N PHE A 150 -9.34 -11.06 -8.66
CA PHE A 150 -9.52 -12.31 -9.37
C PHE A 150 -8.60 -13.39 -8.81
N VAL A 151 -9.18 -14.55 -8.48
CA VAL A 151 -8.43 -15.76 -8.12
C VAL A 151 -7.69 -16.29 -9.35
N ASP A 152 -8.35 -16.22 -10.51
CA ASP A 152 -7.83 -16.66 -11.79
C ASP A 152 -8.58 -15.92 -12.93
N GLY A 153 -8.28 -16.24 -14.19
CA GLY A 153 -8.94 -15.59 -15.34
C GLY A 153 -10.46 -15.83 -15.46
N THR A 154 -11.07 -16.59 -14.56
CA THR A 154 -12.50 -16.93 -14.55
C THR A 154 -13.21 -16.57 -13.25
N LEU A 155 -12.62 -16.91 -12.10
CA LEU A 155 -13.20 -16.67 -10.78
C LEU A 155 -12.72 -15.32 -10.24
N GLY A 156 -13.67 -14.45 -9.92
CA GLY A 156 -13.40 -13.16 -9.27
C GLY A 156 -14.50 -12.74 -8.32
N PHE A 157 -14.19 -11.74 -7.52
CA PHE A 157 -15.09 -11.17 -6.51
C PHE A 157 -15.06 -9.65 -6.61
N ALA A 158 -16.23 -9.03 -6.41
CA ALA A 158 -16.34 -7.59 -6.22
C ALA A 158 -17.09 -7.33 -4.92
N TYR A 159 -16.57 -6.44 -4.10
CA TYR A 159 -17.04 -6.17 -2.75
C TYR A 159 -17.49 -4.72 -2.62
N GLY A 160 -18.50 -4.49 -1.78
CA GLY A 160 -19.04 -3.18 -1.47
C GLY A 160 -19.66 -3.11 -0.07
N ASP A 161 -20.09 -1.90 0.28
CA ASP A 161 -20.66 -1.52 1.57
C ASP A 161 -21.84 -2.40 2.03
N GLU A 162 -22.13 -2.37 3.34
CA GLU A 162 -23.30 -3.06 3.86
C GLU A 162 -24.60 -2.46 3.34
N VAL A 163 -25.51 -3.35 2.93
CA VAL A 163 -26.92 -3.02 2.69
C VAL A 163 -27.78 -4.10 3.32
N ASP A 164 -28.87 -3.70 3.96
CA ASP A 164 -29.81 -4.62 4.63
C ASP A 164 -29.15 -5.58 5.63
N GLY A 165 -28.06 -5.16 6.28
CA GLY A 165 -27.37 -5.90 7.34
C GLY A 165 -26.31 -6.90 6.87
N ALA A 166 -25.94 -6.90 5.58
CA ALA A 166 -24.86 -7.71 5.04
C ALA A 166 -24.01 -6.92 4.03
N LEU A 167 -22.72 -7.22 3.97
CA LEU A 167 -21.82 -6.68 2.95
C LEU A 167 -22.28 -7.08 1.54
N TYR A 168 -22.14 -6.18 0.58
CA TYR A 168 -22.53 -6.45 -0.80
C TYR A 168 -21.39 -7.17 -1.53
N LEU A 169 -21.45 -8.51 -1.62
CA LEU A 169 -20.45 -9.31 -2.31
C LEU A 169 -21.01 -9.91 -3.61
N LEU A 170 -20.29 -9.69 -4.70
CA LEU A 170 -20.53 -10.26 -6.01
C LEU A 170 -19.46 -11.32 -6.31
N ARG A 171 -19.85 -12.33 -7.08
CA ARG A 171 -18.99 -13.40 -7.59
C ARG A 171 -19.18 -13.55 -9.09
N THR A 172 -18.08 -13.76 -9.79
CA THR A 172 -18.07 -14.17 -11.20
C THR A 172 -17.36 -15.51 -11.35
N GLU A 173 -17.80 -16.33 -12.30
CA GLU A 173 -17.13 -17.60 -12.68
C GLU A 173 -16.78 -17.61 -14.19
N ASP A 174 -16.97 -16.49 -14.88
CA ASP A 174 -16.76 -16.35 -16.32
C ASP A 174 -15.85 -15.17 -16.68
N GLY A 175 -15.01 -14.73 -15.74
CA GLY A 175 -14.06 -13.65 -15.93
C GLY A 175 -14.68 -12.25 -15.83
N GLY A 176 -15.85 -12.13 -15.20
CA GLY A 176 -16.55 -10.85 -15.08
C GLY A 176 -17.42 -10.50 -16.29
N ARG A 177 -17.77 -11.50 -17.12
CA ARG A 177 -18.82 -11.35 -18.15
C ARG A 177 -20.21 -11.33 -17.53
N SER A 178 -20.37 -12.00 -16.39
CA SER A 178 -21.54 -11.91 -15.53
C SER A 178 -21.16 -11.96 -14.05
N TRP A 179 -22.00 -11.35 -13.22
CA TRP A 179 -21.81 -11.26 -11.78
C TRP A 179 -23.08 -11.67 -11.05
N THR A 180 -22.93 -12.47 -10.00
CA THR A 180 -24.03 -12.92 -9.15
C THR A 180 -23.77 -12.50 -7.71
N ARG A 181 -24.79 -11.96 -7.04
CA ARG A 181 -24.72 -11.64 -5.61
C ARG A 181 -24.56 -12.91 -4.78
N VAL A 182 -23.54 -12.94 -3.94
CA VAL A 182 -23.37 -13.99 -2.92
C VAL A 182 -24.53 -13.86 -1.93
N PRO A 183 -25.25 -14.96 -1.59
CA PRO A 183 -26.40 -14.88 -0.70
C PRO A 183 -26.02 -14.27 0.66
N PRO A 184 -26.67 -13.18 1.11
CA PRO A 184 -26.33 -12.48 2.36
C PRO A 184 -26.26 -13.40 3.59
N GLU A 185 -27.12 -14.42 3.64
CA GLU A 185 -27.20 -15.39 4.73
C GLU A 185 -25.99 -16.33 4.83
N THR A 186 -25.16 -16.39 3.78
CA THR A 186 -23.89 -17.16 3.78
C THR A 186 -22.70 -16.32 4.21
N LEU A 187 -22.89 -15.00 4.39
CA LEU A 187 -21.85 -14.08 4.82
C LEU A 187 -21.92 -13.84 6.34
N PRO A 188 -20.80 -13.49 6.98
CA PRO A 188 -20.83 -12.98 8.34
C PRO A 188 -21.68 -11.71 8.41
N ALA A 189 -22.47 -11.57 9.48
CA ALA A 189 -23.26 -10.36 9.68
C ALA A 189 -22.37 -9.10 9.66
N ALA A 190 -22.84 -8.07 8.94
CA ALA A 190 -22.16 -6.79 8.90
C ALA A 190 -22.36 -6.03 10.22
N LEU A 191 -21.38 -5.20 10.57
CA LEU A 191 -21.58 -4.15 11.56
C LEU A 191 -22.42 -3.03 10.91
N PRO A 192 -23.16 -2.23 11.69
CA PRO A 192 -23.86 -1.06 11.14
C PRO A 192 -22.88 -0.09 10.49
N GLY A 193 -23.15 0.31 9.24
CA GLY A 193 -22.29 1.20 8.46
C GLY A 193 -20.98 0.56 8.00
N GLU A 194 -20.81 -0.75 8.10
CA GLU A 194 -19.56 -1.40 7.68
C GLU A 194 -19.37 -1.35 6.17
N GLY A 195 -18.16 -1.01 5.75
CA GLY A 195 -17.90 -0.81 4.35
C GLY A 195 -16.44 -0.92 3.98
N GLY A 196 -16.19 -0.79 2.69
CA GLY A 196 -14.84 -0.69 2.16
C GLY A 196 -14.41 0.76 2.04
N PHE A 197 -13.28 0.93 1.37
CA PHE A 197 -12.89 2.24 0.88
C PHE A 197 -12.43 2.08 -0.55
N ALA A 198 -13.24 2.55 -1.50
CA ALA A 198 -12.89 2.70 -2.91
C ALA A 198 -11.77 3.74 -3.13
N ALA A 199 -10.59 3.49 -2.56
CA ALA A 199 -9.45 4.39 -2.53
C ALA A 199 -8.43 4.03 -3.63
N SER A 200 -8.26 2.74 -3.92
CA SER A 200 -7.17 2.22 -4.75
C SER A 200 -7.43 0.87 -5.45
N GLY A 201 -8.55 0.20 -5.14
CA GLY A 201 -8.82 -1.18 -5.58
C GLY A 201 -8.24 -2.28 -4.68
N THR A 202 -7.43 -1.95 -3.67
CA THR A 202 -6.69 -2.96 -2.90
C THR A 202 -7.37 -3.43 -1.61
N CYS A 203 -8.67 -3.15 -1.42
CA CYS A 203 -9.42 -3.58 -0.22
C CYS A 203 -9.85 -5.07 -0.24
N LEU A 204 -9.58 -5.78 -1.33
CA LEU A 204 -9.80 -7.20 -1.50
C LEU A 204 -8.53 -7.82 -2.08
N SER A 205 -8.16 -9.00 -1.58
CA SER A 205 -7.06 -9.81 -2.14
C SER A 205 -7.56 -11.23 -2.39
N ALA A 206 -7.37 -11.72 -3.61
CA ALA A 206 -7.73 -13.06 -4.05
C ALA A 206 -6.48 -13.81 -4.54
N SER A 207 -6.13 -14.90 -3.85
CA SER A 207 -4.96 -15.69 -4.20
C SER A 207 -5.31 -16.83 -5.16
N PRO A 208 -4.37 -17.29 -6.02
CA PRO A 208 -4.58 -18.43 -6.92
C PRO A 208 -5.00 -19.73 -6.21
N GLU A 209 -4.59 -19.91 -4.96
CA GLU A 209 -5.00 -21.05 -4.11
C GLU A 209 -6.47 -20.99 -3.69
N GLY A 210 -7.16 -19.89 -3.98
CA GLY A 210 -8.57 -19.70 -3.66
C GLY A 210 -8.83 -19.07 -2.30
N ARG A 211 -7.82 -18.46 -1.67
CA ARG A 211 -8.01 -17.63 -0.47
C ARG A 211 -8.50 -16.25 -0.90
N ILE A 212 -9.58 -15.77 -0.29
CA ILE A 212 -10.10 -14.41 -0.53
C ILE A 212 -10.13 -13.68 0.81
N SER A 213 -9.60 -12.48 0.85
CA SER A 213 -9.53 -11.64 2.05
C SER A 213 -10.11 -10.27 1.74
N VAL A 214 -11.08 -9.83 2.54
CA VAL A 214 -11.77 -8.54 2.43
C VAL A 214 -11.51 -7.72 3.68
N ALA A 215 -10.88 -6.57 3.52
CA ALA A 215 -10.62 -5.62 4.58
C ALA A 215 -11.75 -4.59 4.67
N THR A 216 -12.28 -4.37 5.88
CA THR A 216 -13.40 -3.47 6.12
C THR A 216 -13.06 -2.38 7.13
N GLY A 217 -13.84 -1.29 7.08
CA GLY A 217 -13.80 -0.18 8.02
C GLY A 217 -15.19 0.40 8.25
N ASN A 218 -15.23 1.65 8.71
CA ASN A 218 -16.42 2.47 8.94
C ASN A 218 -17.41 1.96 10.02
N GLY A 219 -17.39 0.66 10.33
CA GLY A 219 -18.08 0.07 11.48
C GLY A 219 -17.40 0.38 12.81
N SER A 220 -17.95 -0.19 13.89
CA SER A 220 -17.42 -0.02 15.25
C SER A 220 -15.98 -0.52 15.46
N ARG A 221 -15.48 -1.34 14.54
CA ARG A 221 -14.11 -1.87 14.48
C ARG A 221 -13.79 -2.30 13.04
N PRO A 222 -12.53 -2.18 12.57
CA PRO A 222 -12.12 -2.70 11.26
C PRO A 222 -12.05 -4.22 11.33
N ARG A 223 -12.50 -4.92 10.28
CA ARG A 223 -12.51 -6.38 10.24
C ARG A 223 -11.81 -6.91 9.00
N LEU A 224 -11.35 -8.14 9.12
CA LEU A 224 -10.89 -8.96 8.00
C LEU A 224 -11.86 -10.13 7.86
N LEU A 225 -12.55 -10.19 6.72
CA LEU A 225 -13.31 -11.38 6.34
C LEU A 225 -12.40 -12.25 5.46
N THR A 226 -12.35 -13.55 5.71
CA THR A 226 -11.51 -14.46 4.93
C THR A 226 -12.29 -15.71 4.54
N SER A 227 -12.20 -16.07 3.26
CA SER A 227 -12.58 -17.39 2.75
C SER A 227 -11.33 -18.17 2.38
N HIS A 228 -11.29 -19.45 2.75
CA HIS A 228 -10.21 -20.38 2.39
C HIS A 228 -10.66 -21.41 1.33
N ASP A 229 -11.88 -21.27 0.81
CA ASP A 229 -12.54 -22.26 -0.03
C ASP A 229 -13.22 -21.60 -1.24
N ARG A 230 -12.55 -20.62 -1.86
CA ARG A 230 -13.01 -19.95 -3.09
C ARG A 230 -14.35 -19.24 -2.92
N GLY A 231 -14.61 -18.68 -1.74
CA GLY A 231 -15.73 -17.81 -1.42
C GLY A 231 -16.99 -18.54 -0.94
N LEU A 232 -16.88 -19.84 -0.60
CA LEU A 232 -18.03 -20.65 -0.17
C LEU A 232 -18.34 -20.47 1.31
N THR A 233 -17.32 -20.38 2.16
CA THR A 233 -17.45 -20.10 3.59
C THR A 233 -16.49 -19.00 4.02
N TRP A 234 -16.89 -18.29 5.08
CA TRP A 234 -16.23 -17.07 5.53
C TRP A 234 -16.02 -17.09 7.05
N THR A 235 -14.83 -16.70 7.45
CA THR A 235 -14.50 -16.33 8.83
C THR A 235 -14.32 -14.83 8.94
N VAL A 236 -14.43 -14.29 10.15
CA VAL A 236 -14.23 -12.87 10.42
C VAL A 236 -13.41 -12.68 11.68
N GLN A 237 -12.52 -11.70 11.66
CA GLN A 237 -11.74 -11.27 12.81
C GLN A 237 -11.52 -9.77 12.83
N ASP A 238 -11.31 -9.23 14.02
CA ASP A 238 -11.04 -7.81 14.20
C ASP A 238 -9.57 -7.50 13.90
N LEU A 239 -9.31 -6.36 13.28
CA LEU A 239 -7.96 -5.89 12.99
C LEU A 239 -7.51 -4.85 14.04
N PRO A 240 -6.23 -4.85 14.44
CA PRO A 240 -5.69 -3.90 15.42
C PRO A 240 -5.39 -2.54 14.79
N LEU A 241 -6.36 -1.96 14.07
CA LEU A 241 -6.26 -0.67 13.40
C LEU A 241 -7.20 0.35 14.04
N VAL A 242 -7.00 1.63 13.70
CA VAL A 242 -7.96 2.69 14.02
C VAL A 242 -9.37 2.33 13.55
N SER A 243 -10.36 2.60 14.40
CA SER A 243 -11.77 2.64 14.02
C SER A 243 -12.39 4.01 14.30
N ALA A 244 -13.15 4.51 13.34
CA ALA A 244 -14.02 5.68 13.43
C ALA A 244 -14.91 5.71 12.18
N GLU A 245 -15.85 6.65 12.12
CA GLU A 245 -16.45 7.04 10.85
C GLU A 245 -15.34 7.43 9.86
N ALA A 246 -15.43 6.91 8.63
CA ALA A 246 -14.42 7.06 7.59
C ALA A 246 -13.00 6.57 7.98
N ALA A 247 -12.88 5.64 8.92
CA ALA A 247 -11.60 5.01 9.26
C ALA A 247 -11.67 3.49 9.31
N GLY A 248 -10.54 2.86 9.01
CA GLY A 248 -10.38 1.40 9.07
C GLY A 248 -9.34 0.91 8.09
N ALA A 249 -9.50 -0.34 7.64
CA ALA A 249 -8.63 -0.94 6.65
C ALA A 249 -9.04 -0.53 5.24
N THR A 250 -8.09 0.00 4.46
CA THR A 250 -8.29 0.41 3.05
C THR A 250 -7.62 -0.56 2.08
N SER A 251 -6.66 -1.34 2.57
CA SER A 251 -5.85 -2.24 1.76
C SER A 251 -5.54 -3.53 2.51
N VAL A 252 -5.55 -4.66 1.81
CA VAL A 252 -5.14 -5.96 2.32
C VAL A 252 -4.34 -6.71 1.27
N GLU A 253 -3.32 -7.43 1.70
CA GLU A 253 -2.61 -8.37 0.86
C GLU A 253 -2.16 -9.59 1.65
N MET A 254 -2.34 -10.78 1.05
CA MET A 254 -1.96 -12.04 1.64
C MET A 254 -1.01 -12.82 0.73
N GLY A 255 0.23 -12.99 1.20
CA GLY A 255 1.29 -13.71 0.51
C GLY A 255 1.15 -15.21 0.40
N PRO A 256 1.78 -15.84 -0.61
CA PRO A 256 1.89 -17.30 -0.69
C PRO A 256 2.79 -17.88 0.42
N ASP A 257 3.70 -17.08 0.95
CA ASP A 257 4.56 -17.37 2.11
C ASP A 257 3.84 -17.28 3.46
N GLY A 258 2.56 -16.89 3.46
CA GLY A 258 1.77 -16.71 4.68
C GLY A 258 2.01 -15.37 5.39
N PHE A 259 2.84 -14.49 4.84
CA PHE A 259 2.94 -13.11 5.32
C PHE A 259 1.71 -12.33 4.87
N GLY A 260 1.05 -11.65 5.80
CA GLY A 260 -0.10 -10.79 5.55
C GLY A 260 0.20 -9.34 5.90
N PHE A 261 -0.34 -8.42 5.11
CA PHE A 261 -0.23 -6.98 5.34
C PHE A 261 -1.61 -6.34 5.21
N VAL A 262 -1.98 -5.48 6.16
CA VAL A 262 -3.18 -4.64 6.10
C VAL A 262 -2.77 -3.21 6.40
N ALA A 263 -3.28 -2.29 5.60
CA ALA A 263 -3.08 -0.86 5.78
C ALA A 263 -4.41 -0.10 5.80
N GLY A 264 -4.36 1.11 6.34
CA GLY A 264 -5.48 2.04 6.29
C GLY A 264 -5.26 3.33 7.05
N GLY A 265 -6.27 3.73 7.82
CA GLY A 265 -6.29 5.00 8.54
C GLY A 265 -7.64 5.69 8.45
N ALA A 266 -7.67 6.98 8.81
CA ALA A 266 -8.86 7.82 8.72
C ALA A 266 -8.80 8.71 7.46
N ILE A 267 -9.80 8.61 6.60
CA ILE A 267 -9.90 9.40 5.38
C ILE A 267 -10.36 10.82 5.73
N GLY A 268 -9.61 11.84 5.28
CA GLY A 268 -10.03 13.24 5.33
C GLY A 268 -9.74 14.03 6.62
N LEU A 269 -9.12 13.42 7.64
CA LEU A 269 -8.73 14.10 8.88
C LEU A 269 -7.36 13.63 9.40
N PRO A 270 -6.60 14.47 10.12
CA PRO A 270 -5.48 13.98 10.91
C PRO A 270 -6.04 13.09 12.04
N PHE A 271 -5.48 11.88 12.17
CA PHE A 271 -5.85 10.93 13.22
C PHE A 271 -4.60 10.29 13.84
N ALA A 272 -4.71 9.87 15.10
CA ALA A 272 -3.66 9.20 15.86
C ALA A 272 -4.04 7.75 16.21
N GLY A 273 -3.35 6.78 15.63
CA GLY A 273 -3.50 5.36 15.96
C GLY A 273 -2.91 4.45 14.87
N ALA A 274 -3.00 3.13 15.09
CA ALA A 274 -2.40 2.15 14.20
C ALA A 274 -3.05 2.19 12.81
N ARG A 275 -2.20 2.32 11.78
CA ARG A 275 -2.59 2.34 10.36
C ARG A 275 -2.07 1.13 9.58
N VAL A 276 -1.26 0.29 10.22
CA VAL A 276 -0.64 -0.89 9.62
C VAL A 276 -0.75 -2.04 10.61
N ALA A 277 -1.15 -3.21 10.09
CA ALA A 277 -1.10 -4.47 10.81
C ALA A 277 -0.48 -5.54 9.91
N VAL A 278 0.23 -6.49 10.53
CA VAL A 278 0.91 -7.58 9.83
C VAL A 278 0.57 -8.92 10.46
N SER A 279 0.68 -9.98 9.65
CA SER A 279 0.57 -11.36 10.07
C SER A 279 1.75 -12.15 9.53
N SER A 280 2.30 -13.05 10.34
CA SER A 280 3.35 -13.99 9.97
C SER A 280 2.90 -15.45 10.08
N ASP A 281 1.61 -15.68 10.30
CA ASP A 281 0.99 -16.99 10.54
C ASP A 281 -0.22 -17.22 9.61
N ALA A 282 -0.09 -16.79 8.35
CA ALA A 282 -1.09 -16.95 7.29
C ALA A 282 -2.45 -16.30 7.60
N GLY A 283 -2.43 -15.21 8.38
CA GLY A 283 -3.60 -14.41 8.72
C GLY A 283 -4.32 -14.87 10.00
N ALA A 284 -3.79 -15.86 10.73
CA ALA A 284 -4.41 -16.34 11.96
C ALA A 284 -4.34 -15.32 13.10
N THR A 285 -3.26 -14.54 13.19
CA THR A 285 -3.14 -13.42 14.12
C THR A 285 -2.58 -12.18 13.42
N TRP A 286 -2.97 -11.00 13.93
CA TRP A 286 -2.54 -9.70 13.41
C TRP A 286 -2.01 -8.82 14.53
N THR A 287 -0.90 -8.16 14.28
CA THR A 287 -0.28 -7.21 15.21
C THR A 287 -0.09 -5.87 14.51
N ALA A 288 -0.32 -4.77 15.24
CA ALA A 288 0.02 -3.45 14.73
C ALA A 288 1.53 -3.35 14.48
N ALA A 289 1.92 -2.75 13.35
CA ALA A 289 3.31 -2.64 12.93
C ALA A 289 3.81 -1.18 12.91
N GLY A 290 4.99 -0.95 12.33
CA GLY A 290 5.63 0.36 12.26
C GLY A 290 4.78 1.39 11.50
N GLU A 291 4.96 2.66 11.85
CA GLU A 291 4.22 3.75 11.21
C GLU A 291 4.88 4.16 9.89
N PRO A 292 4.14 4.18 8.77
CA PRO A 292 4.65 4.70 7.52
C PRO A 292 5.04 6.17 7.62
N ALA A 293 6.09 6.54 6.88
CA ALA A 293 6.55 7.92 6.73
C ALA A 293 5.63 8.73 5.78
N LEU A 294 4.32 8.62 5.98
CA LEU A 294 3.25 9.28 5.23
C LEU A 294 2.36 10.07 6.19
N ILE A 295 1.89 11.23 5.72
CA ILE A 295 0.93 12.04 6.45
C ILE A 295 -0.48 11.56 6.10
N GLY A 296 -1.26 11.18 7.12
CA GLY A 296 -2.67 10.82 6.94
C GLY A 296 -2.91 9.35 6.56
N PRO A 297 -4.04 9.01 5.95
CA PRO A 297 -4.40 7.62 5.64
C PRO A 297 -3.54 7.00 4.54
N ILE A 298 -3.39 5.69 4.58
CA ILE A 298 -2.89 4.89 3.46
C ILE A 298 -4.09 4.58 2.57
N TYR A 299 -4.02 4.90 1.27
CA TYR A 299 -5.10 4.66 0.32
C TYR A 299 -4.96 3.31 -0.37
N GLY A 300 -3.72 2.91 -0.67
CA GLY A 300 -3.40 1.62 -1.27
C GLY A 300 -2.03 1.17 -0.82
N ALA A 301 -1.85 -0.14 -0.77
CA ALA A 301 -0.56 -0.75 -0.48
C ALA A 301 -0.39 -2.00 -1.34
N ALA A 302 0.87 -2.35 -1.61
CA ALA A 302 1.23 -3.55 -2.34
C ALA A 302 2.54 -4.10 -1.82
N ARG A 303 2.69 -5.43 -1.81
CA ARG A 303 3.98 -6.07 -1.66
C ARG A 303 4.77 -5.95 -2.95
N ALA A 304 6.08 -5.98 -2.79
CA ALA A 304 7.00 -6.15 -3.90
C ALA A 304 7.88 -7.36 -3.65
N ASN A 305 8.24 -8.05 -4.73
CA ASN A 305 9.30 -9.04 -4.69
C ASN A 305 10.64 -8.29 -4.83
N GLY A 306 11.47 -8.35 -3.79
CA GLY A 306 12.85 -7.87 -3.84
C GLY A 306 13.74 -8.63 -2.86
N ALA A 307 14.98 -8.19 -2.68
CA ALA A 307 16.04 -9.02 -2.10
C ALA A 307 15.80 -9.47 -0.63
N GLY A 308 14.86 -8.84 0.09
CA GLY A 308 14.59 -9.04 1.52
C GLY A 308 13.32 -9.81 1.91
N GLY A 309 12.51 -10.30 0.95
CA GLY A 309 11.39 -11.24 1.21
C GLY A 309 10.04 -10.64 1.63
N HIS A 310 10.00 -9.46 2.29
CA HIS A 310 8.74 -8.81 2.68
C HIS A 310 8.74 -7.30 2.40
N LEU A 311 9.06 -6.91 1.17
CA LEU A 311 8.98 -5.50 0.79
C LEU A 311 7.50 -5.10 0.67
N VAL A 312 7.17 -3.93 1.21
CA VAL A 312 5.83 -3.35 1.11
C VAL A 312 5.93 -1.88 0.72
N ALA A 313 5.10 -1.42 -0.22
CA ALA A 313 4.89 0.00 -0.48
C ALA A 313 3.48 0.40 -0.05
N ALA A 314 3.37 1.61 0.49
CA ALA A 314 2.13 2.26 0.87
C ALA A 314 2.04 3.60 0.14
N ALA A 315 0.90 3.87 -0.47
CA ALA A 315 0.58 5.10 -1.18
C ALA A 315 -0.52 5.86 -0.45
N GLY A 316 -0.39 7.19 -0.39
CA GLY A 316 -1.43 8.04 0.18
C GLY A 316 -1.17 9.52 -0.09
N PRO A 317 -1.88 10.40 0.63
CA PRO A 317 -1.61 11.82 0.60
C PRO A 317 -0.15 12.08 1.01
N GLY A 318 0.55 12.89 0.22
CA GLY A 318 1.92 13.30 0.56
C GLY A 318 3.00 12.25 0.33
N GLY A 319 2.73 11.12 -0.34
CA GLY A 319 3.83 10.30 -0.83
C GLY A 319 3.57 8.83 -1.13
N ILE A 320 4.69 8.16 -1.39
CA ILE A 320 4.88 6.72 -1.31
C ILE A 320 5.92 6.48 -0.22
N SER A 321 5.57 5.61 0.74
CA SER A 321 6.48 5.09 1.74
C SER A 321 6.66 3.60 1.51
N TRP A 322 7.83 3.06 1.77
CA TRP A 322 8.10 1.63 1.59
C TRP A 322 8.86 1.07 2.79
N SER A 323 8.69 -0.22 3.01
CA SER A 323 9.30 -0.97 4.11
C SER A 323 10.11 -2.13 3.55
N PRO A 324 11.39 -2.26 3.92
CA PRO A 324 12.22 -3.39 3.53
C PRO A 324 12.00 -4.65 4.39
N ASP A 325 11.29 -4.52 5.51
CA ASP A 325 11.28 -5.47 6.63
C ASP A 325 9.85 -5.83 7.08
N GLY A 326 8.92 -5.93 6.12
CA GLY A 326 7.56 -6.40 6.38
C GLY A 326 6.74 -5.44 7.22
N GLY A 327 6.96 -4.13 7.07
CA GLY A 327 6.20 -3.08 7.77
C GLY A 327 6.76 -2.68 9.12
N ALA A 328 7.93 -3.19 9.55
CA ALA A 328 8.53 -2.84 10.84
C ALA A 328 9.18 -1.44 10.82
N SER A 329 9.87 -1.10 9.75
CA SER A 329 10.46 0.22 9.50
C SER A 329 10.11 0.73 8.09
N TRP A 330 10.08 2.05 7.93
CA TRP A 330 9.57 2.70 6.72
C TRP A 330 10.48 3.83 6.23
N ARG A 331 10.52 4.00 4.91
CA ARG A 331 11.32 4.98 4.17
C ARG A 331 10.46 5.69 3.15
N VAL A 332 10.75 6.96 2.90
CA VAL A 332 10.07 7.73 1.85
C VAL A 332 10.67 7.38 0.49
N ALA A 333 9.84 7.00 -0.48
CA ALA A 333 10.23 6.83 -1.89
C ALA A 333 9.82 8.05 -2.74
N ASP A 334 8.68 8.66 -2.44
CA ASP A 334 8.18 9.87 -3.10
C ASP A 334 7.39 10.72 -2.09
N THR A 335 7.39 12.04 -2.25
CA THR A 335 6.61 12.99 -1.43
C THR A 335 5.39 13.55 -2.17
N ARG A 336 5.20 13.18 -3.44
CA ARG A 336 4.00 13.51 -4.21
C ARG A 336 2.89 12.51 -3.89
N SER A 337 1.66 12.99 -3.77
CA SER A 337 0.50 12.11 -3.47
C SER A 337 0.30 11.04 -4.54
N HIS A 338 0.03 9.81 -4.09
CA HIS A 338 -0.37 8.66 -4.90
C HIS A 338 -1.52 7.94 -4.19
N TRP A 339 -2.38 7.27 -4.93
CA TRP A 339 -3.57 6.60 -4.36
C TRP A 339 -3.48 5.10 -4.45
N ALA A 340 -3.00 4.58 -5.57
CA ALA A 340 -2.72 3.16 -5.75
C ALA A 340 -1.26 2.94 -6.10
N VAL A 341 -0.74 1.79 -5.69
CA VAL A 341 0.57 1.26 -5.98
C VAL A 341 0.44 -0.24 -6.20
N ALA A 342 1.14 -0.80 -7.17
CA ALA A 342 1.16 -2.23 -7.47
C ALA A 342 2.52 -2.62 -8.05
N PHE A 343 2.89 -3.90 -7.94
CA PHE A 343 4.14 -4.45 -8.46
C PHE A 343 3.87 -5.70 -9.29
N THR A 344 4.72 -5.94 -10.28
CA THR A 344 4.84 -7.22 -10.97
C THR A 344 5.78 -8.15 -10.22
N ASP A 345 5.74 -9.43 -10.58
CA ASP A 345 6.53 -10.47 -9.92
C ASP A 345 8.05 -10.22 -9.97
N ASP A 346 8.54 -9.50 -10.99
CA ASP A 346 9.95 -9.14 -11.15
C ASP A 346 10.38 -7.91 -10.33
N GLY A 347 9.47 -7.33 -9.56
CA GLY A 347 9.73 -6.15 -8.73
C GLY A 347 9.57 -4.81 -9.46
N THR A 348 9.16 -4.78 -10.74
CA THR A 348 8.77 -3.54 -11.40
C THR A 348 7.47 -3.02 -10.79
N GLY A 349 7.48 -1.81 -10.25
CA GLY A 349 6.30 -1.22 -9.63
C GLY A 349 5.73 -0.06 -10.42
N TRP A 350 4.49 0.28 -10.10
CA TRP A 350 3.81 1.44 -10.64
C TRP A 350 2.88 2.05 -9.61
N ALA A 351 2.70 3.36 -9.68
CA ALA A 351 1.77 4.10 -8.84
C ALA A 351 1.02 5.18 -9.63
N VAL A 352 -0.20 5.49 -9.20
CA VAL A 352 -1.05 6.50 -9.83
C VAL A 352 -1.56 7.53 -8.84
N GLY A 353 -1.95 8.71 -9.34
CA GLY A 353 -2.44 9.78 -8.48
C GLY A 353 -3.07 10.97 -9.22
N PRO A 354 -3.18 12.13 -8.53
CA PRO A 354 -3.84 13.31 -9.09
C PRO A 354 -3.16 13.85 -10.34
N ARG A 355 -3.96 14.48 -11.23
CA ARG A 355 -3.48 15.15 -12.46
C ARG A 355 -2.78 14.20 -13.44
N GLY A 356 -3.42 13.05 -13.70
CA GLY A 356 -2.94 12.01 -14.60
C GLY A 356 -1.60 11.41 -14.20
N ARG A 357 -1.21 11.50 -12.92
CA ARG A 357 0.10 11.04 -12.48
C ARG A 357 0.18 9.53 -12.63
N VAL A 358 1.22 9.10 -13.32
CA VAL A 358 1.71 7.72 -13.35
C VAL A 358 3.20 7.77 -13.03
N THR A 359 3.63 6.90 -12.12
CA THR A 359 4.99 6.83 -11.61
C THR A 359 5.47 5.39 -11.70
N ARG A 360 6.55 5.15 -12.44
CA ARG A 360 7.22 3.86 -12.47
C ARG A 360 8.12 3.74 -11.25
N LEU A 361 8.11 2.60 -10.60
CA LEU A 361 8.90 2.28 -9.41
C LEU A 361 9.87 1.14 -9.75
N GLY A 362 11.07 1.20 -9.19
CA GLY A 362 12.06 0.13 -9.31
C GLY A 362 13.04 0.15 -8.15
N PHE A 363 13.68 -0.99 -7.91
CA PHE A 363 14.70 -1.11 -6.88
C PHE A 363 16.08 -0.89 -7.48
N GLU A 364 16.89 -0.07 -6.82
CA GLU A 364 18.29 0.14 -7.16
C GLU A 364 19.20 -0.30 -6.01
N HIS A 365 20.35 -0.88 -6.36
CA HIS A 365 21.44 -1.17 -5.44
C HIS A 365 22.59 -0.20 -5.75
N PRO A 366 22.70 0.94 -5.04
CA PRO A 366 23.79 1.86 -5.27
C PRO A 366 25.12 1.15 -5.03
N GLU A 367 26.04 1.25 -5.99
CA GLU A 367 27.41 0.76 -5.84
C GLU A 367 28.12 1.68 -4.84
N VAL A 368 28.60 1.13 -3.72
CA VAL A 368 29.39 1.88 -2.74
C VAL A 368 30.86 1.56 -2.97
N ARG A 369 31.62 2.56 -3.41
CA ARG A 369 33.05 2.46 -3.65
C ARG A 369 33.85 2.94 -2.45
N PRO A 370 35.07 2.42 -2.25
CA PRO A 370 36.01 3.00 -1.28
C PRO A 370 36.19 4.50 -1.55
N GLY A 371 36.02 5.30 -0.50
CA GLY A 371 36.05 6.76 -0.53
C GLY A 371 34.67 7.42 -0.61
N ASP A 372 33.60 6.68 -0.90
CA ASP A 372 32.25 7.22 -0.95
C ASP A 372 31.75 7.61 0.45
N LEU A 373 30.94 8.66 0.48
CA LEU A 373 30.27 9.14 1.67
C LEU A 373 28.89 8.51 1.74
N VAL A 374 28.66 7.64 2.73
CA VAL A 374 27.37 6.99 2.94
C VAL A 374 26.66 7.66 4.11
N VAL A 375 25.40 8.05 3.89
CA VAL A 375 24.50 8.51 4.95
C VAL A 375 23.53 7.38 5.23
N VAL A 376 23.62 6.77 6.41
CA VAL A 376 22.69 5.72 6.86
C VAL A 376 21.68 6.35 7.79
N GLY A 377 20.42 6.37 7.36
CA GLY A 377 19.34 7.11 8.03
C GLY A 377 19.49 8.62 7.89
N GLY A 378 18.36 9.32 7.80
CA GLY A 378 18.33 10.78 7.76
C GLY A 378 18.30 11.44 6.37
N ARG A 379 17.95 12.74 6.33
CA ARG A 379 17.93 13.54 5.09
C ARG A 379 19.29 14.23 4.85
N LEU A 380 19.74 14.29 3.59
CA LEU A 380 20.87 15.13 3.17
C LEU A 380 20.48 16.61 3.31
N PHE A 381 21.29 17.39 4.02
CA PHE A 381 21.13 18.84 4.11
C PHE A 381 21.32 19.48 2.73
N SER A 382 20.24 19.95 2.09
CA SER A 382 20.35 21.03 1.12
C SER A 382 20.51 22.31 1.94
N GLY A 383 21.67 22.97 1.88
CA GLY A 383 22.05 24.10 2.74
C GLY A 383 21.20 25.37 2.58
N MET A 384 19.89 25.29 2.77
CA MET A 384 19.00 26.42 2.99
C MET A 384 18.53 26.36 4.45
N GLU A 385 18.86 27.42 5.17
CA GLU A 385 18.45 27.66 6.55
C GLU A 385 16.92 27.75 6.63
N ASP A 386 16.37 27.04 7.62
CA ASP A 386 15.03 27.16 8.23
C ASP A 386 14.19 25.88 8.16
N GLU A 387 14.56 24.89 8.97
CA GLU A 387 13.67 24.14 9.88
C GLU A 387 14.50 23.09 10.62
N ALA A 388 14.54 23.17 11.95
CA ALA A 388 15.23 22.21 12.80
C ALA A 388 14.47 20.88 12.83
N ILE A 389 14.72 20.02 11.84
CA ILE A 389 14.22 18.65 11.79
C ILE A 389 15.29 17.74 12.41
N SER A 390 14.88 16.95 13.43
CA SER A 390 15.71 15.93 14.06
C SER A 390 16.19 14.92 13.02
N ASN A 391 17.51 14.76 12.90
CA ASN A 391 18.13 13.94 11.89
C ASN A 391 19.20 13.03 12.51
N PRO A 392 18.83 11.91 13.15
CA PRO A 392 19.79 10.95 13.66
C PRO A 392 20.33 10.10 12.50
N GLY A 393 21.12 10.73 11.63
CA GLY A 393 21.87 10.07 10.57
C GLY A 393 23.30 9.76 11.03
N VAL A 394 23.86 8.67 10.50
CA VAL A 394 25.28 8.33 10.66
C VAL A 394 25.98 8.58 9.34
N LEU A 395 27.05 9.37 9.39
CA LEU A 395 27.91 9.66 8.25
C LEU A 395 29.09 8.69 8.27
N ILE A 396 29.26 7.89 7.23
CA ILE A 396 30.29 6.86 7.15
C ILE A 396 31.13 7.07 5.89
N ARG A 397 32.45 6.91 6.02
CA ARG A 397 33.39 6.83 4.90
C ARG A 397 34.45 5.79 5.20
N ASP A 398 34.68 4.85 4.30
CA ASP A 398 35.71 3.80 4.45
C ASP A 398 35.58 3.01 5.77
N GLY A 399 34.35 2.74 6.20
CA GLY A 399 34.08 2.05 7.48
C GLY A 399 34.30 2.91 8.74
N VAL A 400 34.66 4.18 8.58
CA VAL A 400 34.83 5.13 9.68
C VAL A 400 33.57 6.00 9.82
N ILE A 401 33.00 6.02 11.01
CA ILE A 401 31.95 6.99 11.37
C ILE A 401 32.61 8.37 11.43
N LEU A 402 32.26 9.23 10.48
CA LEU A 402 32.73 10.61 10.41
C LEU A 402 31.89 11.53 11.29
N ALA A 403 30.59 11.27 11.41
CA ALA A 403 29.66 12.05 12.23
C ALA A 403 28.43 11.22 12.62
N MET A 404 27.83 11.55 13.77
CA MET A 404 26.53 11.05 14.19
C MET A 404 25.67 12.23 14.61
N GLY A 405 24.43 12.30 14.08
CA GLY A 405 23.42 13.23 14.57
C GLY A 405 22.79 12.69 15.85
N PHE A 406 22.70 13.51 16.89
CA PHE A 406 21.99 13.20 18.12
C PHE A 406 20.73 14.09 18.24
N ASP A 407 19.64 13.55 18.78
CA ASP A 407 18.44 14.31 19.12
C ASP A 407 18.54 14.78 20.57
N ASP A 408 18.72 16.08 20.79
CA ASP A 408 18.85 16.67 22.13
C ASP A 408 17.51 16.78 22.89
N ARG A 409 16.38 16.32 22.32
CA ARG A 409 15.06 16.49 22.94
C ARG A 409 14.75 15.58 24.13
N ASN A 410 15.70 14.75 24.60
CA ASN A 410 15.48 13.84 25.73
C ASN A 410 16.59 13.84 26.80
N VAL A 411 17.40 14.89 26.90
CA VAL A 411 18.32 15.07 28.06
C VAL A 411 17.67 16.07 29.04
N PRO A 412 17.17 15.64 30.21
CA PRO A 412 16.82 16.59 31.25
C PRO A 412 18.11 17.25 31.79
N GLU A 413 18.08 18.58 31.93
CA GLU A 413 19.19 19.42 32.42
C GLU A 413 19.86 18.93 33.72
#